data_AF-A9IKC8-F1
#
_entry.id   AF-A9IKC8-F1
#
_cell.length_a   1.000
_cell.length_b   1.000
_cell.length_c   1.000
_cell.angle_alpha   90.00
_cell.angle_beta   90.00
_cell.angle_gamma   90.00
#
_symmetry.space_group_name_H-M   'P 1'
#
loop_
_entity.id
_entity.type
_entity.pdbx_description
1 polymer ?
#
loop_
_entity_poly.entity_id
_entity_poly.type
_entity_poly.pdbx_seq_one_letter_code
_entity_poly.pdbx_strand_id
1 'polypeptide(L)'
;MSTERKPLNFSELDDFKPRQAKSALNTVERKEIDKAVTFPSREQSDEAQINIKASIAIINRFKYMAKKERYRHGDFLEILMNAYKQGD
;
A
#
# COMPACT_ATOMS: atom_id res chain seq x y z
N MET A 1 47.40 39.12 13.09
CA MET A 1 46.56 38.11 12.43
C MET A 1 47.27 36.77 12.56
N SER A 2 47.08 36.08 13.69
CA SER A 2 47.75 34.80 13.95
C SER A 2 47.00 33.70 13.20
N THR A 3 47.57 33.25 12.09
CA THR A 3 47.05 32.16 11.25
C THR A 3 47.51 30.81 11.82
N GLU A 4 46.93 30.39 12.94
CA GLU A 4 47.10 29.03 13.45
C GLU A 4 45.89 28.19 13.07
N ARG A 5 46.12 27.08 12.36
CA ARG A 5 45.07 26.17 11.91
C ARG A 5 44.69 25.25 13.07
N LYS A 6 43.52 25.49 13.67
CA LYS A 6 42.93 24.59 14.68
C LYS A 6 42.50 23.28 13.99
N PRO A 7 42.97 22.10 14.43
CA PRO A 7 42.52 20.84 13.87
C PRO A 7 41.04 20.61 14.16
N LEU A 8 40.33 20.02 13.20
CA LEU A 8 38.90 19.74 13.32
C LEU A 8 38.65 18.71 14.42
N ASN A 9 37.76 19.01 15.36
CA ASN A 9 37.39 18.10 16.44
C ASN A 9 36.33 17.11 15.94
N PHE A 10 36.75 15.88 15.64
CA PHE A 10 35.83 14.84 15.17
C PHE A 10 34.94 14.24 16.28
N SER A 11 35.20 14.58 17.55
CA SER A 11 34.41 14.09 18.69
C SER A 11 32.99 14.67 18.74
N GLU A 12 32.76 15.80 18.05
CA GLU A 12 31.45 16.46 17.94
C GLU A 12 30.56 15.85 16.83
N LEU A 13 31.11 14.95 15.99
CA LEU A 13 30.35 14.27 14.93
C LEU A 13 29.51 13.10 15.45
N ASP A 14 29.62 12.77 16.74
CA ASP A 14 28.82 11.72 17.38
C ASP A 14 27.32 12.07 17.44
N ASP A 15 26.95 13.33 17.26
CA ASP A 15 25.57 13.80 17.12
C ASP A 15 24.90 13.34 15.81
N PHE A 16 25.70 12.91 14.82
CA PHE A 16 25.21 12.36 13.56
C PHE A 16 24.98 10.84 13.60
N LYS A 17 24.92 10.23 14.79
CA LYS A 17 24.55 8.82 14.90
C LYS A 17 23.10 8.64 14.40
N PRO A 18 22.85 7.71 13.46
CA PRO A 18 21.50 7.46 12.96
C PRO A 18 20.60 7.12 14.15
N ARG A 19 19.50 7.88 14.28
CA ARG A 19 18.53 7.69 15.37
C ARG A 19 18.06 6.24 15.36
N GLN A 20 18.39 5.51 16.41
CA GLN A 20 17.95 4.12 16.62
C GLN A 20 16.42 4.09 16.49
N ALA A 21 15.93 3.31 15.53
CA ALA A 21 14.51 3.21 15.25
C ALA A 21 13.82 2.70 16.52
N LYS A 22 13.04 3.59 17.17
CA LYS A 22 12.20 3.19 18.30
C LYS A 22 11.27 2.07 17.81
N SER A 23 11.29 0.97 18.55
CA SER A 23 10.53 -0.24 18.33
C SER A 23 9.07 0.03 17.97
N ALA A 24 8.51 -0.89 17.19
CA ALA A 24 7.19 -0.90 16.59
C ALA A 24 6.03 -0.82 17.62
N LEU A 25 5.87 0.34 18.26
CA LEU A 25 4.65 0.68 18.99
C LEU A 25 3.62 1.17 17.97
N ASN A 26 2.62 0.30 17.77
CA ASN A 26 1.30 0.53 17.19
C ASN A 26 1.27 1.05 15.75
N THR A 27 1.62 0.15 14.82
CA THR A 27 1.36 0.31 13.39
C THR A 27 -0.13 0.51 13.07
N VAL A 28 -1.04 0.08 13.96
CA VAL A 28 -2.50 0.24 13.81
C VAL A 28 -2.91 1.68 14.15
N GLU A 29 -2.50 2.19 15.31
CA GLU A 29 -2.80 3.58 15.73
C GLU A 29 -2.21 4.62 14.77
N ARG A 30 -1.00 4.41 14.25
CA ARG A 30 -0.41 5.31 13.25
C ARG A 30 -1.20 5.33 11.93
N LYS A 31 -1.74 4.20 11.49
CA LYS A 31 -2.59 4.14 10.29
C LYS A 31 -3.93 4.84 10.49
N GLU A 32 -4.49 4.77 11.69
CA GLU A 32 -5.74 5.45 12.04
C GLU A 32 -5.54 6.98 12.10
N ILE A 33 -4.42 7.44 12.67
CA ILE A 33 -4.06 8.86 12.70
C ILE A 33 -3.74 9.39 11.30
N ASP A 34 -3.02 8.62 10.46
CA ASP A 34 -2.78 9.00 9.07
C ASP A 34 -4.10 9.14 8.29
N LYS A 35 -5.05 8.21 8.46
CA LYS A 35 -6.39 8.31 7.83
C LYS A 35 -7.17 9.54 8.30
N ALA A 36 -7.10 9.88 9.59
CA ALA A 36 -7.81 11.03 10.14
C ALA A 36 -7.18 12.39 9.75
N VAL A 37 -5.88 12.43 9.47
CA VAL A 37 -5.10 13.64 9.14
C VAL A 37 -4.67 13.65 7.66
N THR A 38 -5.26 12.78 6.83
CA THR A 38 -4.96 12.75 5.39
C THR A 38 -5.40 14.08 4.77
N PHE A 39 -4.42 14.89 4.34
CA PHE A 39 -4.66 16.09 3.55
C PHE A 39 -5.59 15.76 2.37
N PRO A 40 -6.60 16.59 2.05
CA PRO A 40 -7.61 16.30 1.01
C PRO A 40 -7.06 15.88 -0.36
N SER A 41 -5.79 16.21 -0.64
CA SER A 41 -5.08 15.83 -1.86
C SER A 41 -4.67 14.34 -1.94
N ARG A 42 -4.85 13.55 -0.87
CA ARG A 42 -4.54 12.11 -0.83
C ARG A 42 -5.84 11.31 -0.69
N GLU A 43 -6.70 11.34 -1.70
CA GLU A 43 -7.84 10.42 -1.78
C GLU A 43 -7.33 8.98 -1.69
N GLN A 44 -7.97 8.16 -0.84
CA GLN A 44 -7.65 6.73 -0.81
C GLN A 44 -8.02 6.13 -2.17
N SER A 45 -7.12 5.32 -2.73
CA SER A 45 -7.42 4.56 -3.94
C SER A 45 -8.63 3.66 -3.69
N ASP A 46 -9.66 3.79 -4.51
CA ASP A 46 -10.84 2.89 -4.48
C ASP A 46 -10.51 1.47 -4.97
N GLU A 47 -9.29 1.26 -5.49
CA GLU A 47 -8.82 -0.02 -5.98
C GLU A 47 -8.14 -0.84 -4.87
N ALA A 48 -8.59 -2.08 -4.70
CA ALA A 48 -7.97 -3.08 -3.82
C ALA A 48 -7.69 -4.37 -4.59
N GLN A 49 -6.66 -5.10 -4.17
CA GLN A 49 -6.30 -6.39 -4.76
C GLN A 49 -6.69 -7.55 -3.83
N ILE A 50 -7.31 -8.58 -4.40
CA ILE A 50 -7.58 -9.86 -3.72
C ILE A 50 -6.92 -11.02 -4.48
N ASN A 51 -6.42 -12.01 -3.73
CA ASN A 51 -5.87 -13.23 -4.31
C ASN A 51 -6.88 -14.37 -4.19
N ILE A 52 -7.36 -14.90 -5.32
CA ILE A 52 -8.35 -15.98 -5.37
C ILE A 52 -7.65 -17.31 -5.66
N LYS A 53 -7.79 -18.28 -4.74
CA LYS A 53 -7.35 -19.67 -4.95
C LYS A 53 -8.54 -20.51 -5.44
N ALA A 54 -8.46 -21.05 -6.65
CA ALA A 54 -9.45 -21.94 -7.22
C ALA A 54 -8.77 -22.97 -8.16
N SER A 55 -9.53 -23.94 -8.64
CA SER A 55 -9.01 -24.89 -9.64
C SER A 55 -8.62 -24.17 -10.94
N ILE A 56 -7.63 -24.71 -11.65
CA ILE A 56 -7.15 -24.15 -12.93
C ILE A 56 -8.31 -24.03 -13.94
N ALA A 57 -9.21 -25.02 -13.96
CA ALA A 57 -10.38 -25.02 -14.84
C ALA A 57 -11.31 -23.82 -14.56
N ILE A 58 -11.58 -23.50 -13.30
CA ILE A 58 -12.42 -22.37 -12.90
C ILE A 58 -11.76 -21.04 -13.29
N ILE A 59 -10.47 -20.88 -13.00
CA ILE A 59 -9.73 -19.66 -13.35
C ILE A 59 -9.70 -19.44 -14.87
N ASN A 60 -9.48 -20.49 -15.65
CA ASN A 60 -9.47 -20.39 -17.10
C ASN A 60 -10.85 -20.05 -17.66
N ARG A 61 -11.92 -20.64 -17.09
CA ARG A 61 -13.30 -20.33 -17.46
C ARG A 61 -13.62 -18.85 -17.18
N PHE A 62 -13.29 -18.35 -16.00
CA PHE A 62 -13.49 -16.94 -15.64
C PHE A 62 -12.75 -16.00 -16.61
N LYS A 63 -11.46 -16.26 -16.86
CA LYS A 63 -10.65 -15.45 -17.79
C LYS A 63 -11.19 -15.49 -19.22
N TYR A 64 -11.61 -16.65 -19.69
CA TYR A 64 -12.20 -16.81 -21.02
C TYR A 64 -13.49 -16.01 -21.17
N MET A 65 -14.39 -16.09 -20.18
CA MET A 65 -15.65 -15.34 -20.19
C MET A 65 -15.42 -13.83 -20.16
N ALA A 66 -14.56 -13.35 -19.26
CA ALA A 66 -14.20 -11.93 -19.20
C ALA A 66 -13.61 -11.43 -20.54
N LYS A 67 -12.71 -12.22 -21.15
CA LYS A 67 -12.08 -11.87 -22.43
C LYS A 67 -13.07 -11.86 -23.59
N LYS A 68 -14.00 -12.83 -23.64
CA LYS A 68 -15.01 -12.95 -24.69
C LYS A 68 -15.86 -11.69 -24.79
N GLU A 69 -16.30 -11.17 -23.65
CA GLU A 69 -17.15 -9.98 -23.56
C GLU A 69 -16.33 -8.67 -23.39
N ARG A 70 -14.99 -8.77 -23.42
CA ARG A 70 -14.04 -7.65 -23.29
C ARG A 70 -14.15 -6.85 -21.97
N TYR A 71 -14.50 -7.52 -20.88
CA TYR A 71 -14.52 -6.89 -19.55
C TYR A 71 -13.16 -6.95 -18.86
N ARG A 72 -12.90 -5.97 -17.98
CA ARG A 72 -11.83 -6.10 -16.97
C ARG A 72 -12.26 -7.14 -15.94
N HIS A 73 -11.29 -7.77 -15.28
CA HIS A 73 -11.59 -8.83 -14.31
C HIS A 73 -12.39 -8.31 -13.09
N GLY A 74 -12.15 -7.07 -12.65
CA GLY A 74 -12.93 -6.43 -11.59
C GLY A 74 -14.40 -6.25 -12.00
N ASP A 75 -14.64 -5.57 -13.12
CA ASP A 75 -15.99 -5.33 -13.65
C ASP A 75 -16.75 -6.65 -13.89
N PHE A 76 -16.06 -7.66 -14.43
CA PHE A 76 -16.68 -8.97 -14.66
C PHE A 76 -17.05 -9.66 -13.35
N LEU A 77 -16.22 -9.54 -12.31
CA LEU A 77 -16.54 -10.05 -10.98
C LEU A 77 -17.77 -9.33 -10.39
N GLU A 78 -17.87 -8.02 -10.54
CA GLU A 78 -19.02 -7.24 -10.08
C GLU A 78 -20.32 -7.67 -10.78
N ILE A 79 -20.29 -7.89 -12.09
CA ILE A 79 -21.44 -8.41 -12.84
C ILE A 79 -21.89 -9.77 -12.30
N LEU A 80 -20.95 -10.67 -12.03
CA LEU A 80 -21.26 -11.99 -11.46
C LEU A 80 -21.87 -11.86 -10.06
N MET A 81 -21.37 -10.93 -9.23
CA MET A 81 -21.94 -10.67 -7.90
C MET A 81 -23.36 -10.09 -7.98
N ASN A 82 -23.60 -9.18 -8.92
CA ASN A 82 -24.93 -8.60 -9.13
C ASN A 82 -25.93 -9.66 -9.64
N ALA A 83 -25.50 -10.52 -10.55
CA ALA A 83 -26.32 -11.64 -11.03
C ALA A 83 -26.63 -12.64 -9.92
N TYR A 84 -25.68 -12.94 -9.04
CA TYR A 84 -25.90 -13.82 -7.89
C TYR A 84 -26.97 -13.23 -6.94
N LYS A 85 -26.90 -11.93 -6.63
CA LYS A 85 -27.88 -11.25 -5.75
C LYS A 85 -29.30 -11.19 -6.32
N GLN A 86 -29.48 -11.24 -7.64
CA GLN A 86 -30.81 -11.24 -8.26
C GLN A 86 -31.47 -12.62 -8.25
N GLY A 87 -30.71 -13.67 -7.96
CA GLY A 87 -31.21 -15.04 -7.88
C GLY A 87 -31.70 -15.48 -6.50
N ASP A 88 -31.44 -14.68 -5.46
CA ASP A 88 -32.03 -14.80 -4.11
C ASP A 88 -33.32 -13.96 -4.01
#